data_AF-A0A7Z1D586-F1
#
_entry.id   AF-A0A7Z1D586-F1
#
_cell.length_a   1.000
_cell.length_b   1.000
_cell.length_c   1.000
_cell.angle_alpha   90.00
_cell.angle_beta   90.00
_cell.angle_gamma   90.00
#
_symmetry.space_group_name_H-M   'P 1'
#
loop_
_entity.id
_entity.type
_entity.pdbx_description
1 polymer ?
#
loop_
_entity_poly.entity_id
_entity_poly.type
_entity_poly.pdbx_seq_one_letter_code
_entity_poly.pdbx_strand_id
1 'polypeptide(L)' 'MTARYIAIDWGSTNLRAWLYHGDHCLESRQSEAGVTR' A
#
# COMPACT_ATOMS: atom_id res chain seq x y z
N MET A 1 14.22 12.33 1.72
CA MET A 1 13.97 11.43 2.87
C MET A 1 14.39 10.02 2.48
N THR A 2 15.29 9.36 3.21
CA THR A 2 15.93 8.07 2.83
C THR A 2 15.33 6.84 3.51
N ALA A 3 14.26 7.00 4.29
CA ALA A 3 13.62 5.89 4.99
C ALA A 3 12.79 5.01 4.04
N ARG A 4 12.67 3.72 4.38
CA ARG A 4 11.72 2.81 3.74
C ARG A 4 10.42 2.81 4.54
N TYR A 5 9.29 2.81 3.84
CA TYR A 5 7.98 2.74 4.48
C TYR A 5 6.98 2.01 3.57
N ILE A 6 5.88 1.55 4.18
CA ILE A 6 4.75 0.98 3.48
C ILE A 6 3.59 1.95 3.59
N ALA A 7 3.07 2.39 2.45
CA ALA A 7 1.82 3.12 2.38
C ALA A 7 0.67 2.13 2.19
N ILE A 8 -0.36 2.23 3.01
CA ILE A 8 -1.56 1.40 2.94
C ILE A 8 -2.76 2.31 2.69
N ASP A 9 -3.55 1.94 1.70
CA ASP A 9 -4.91 2.44 1.51
C ASP A 9 -5.88 1.25 1.60
N TRP A 10 -6.64 1.23 2.69
CA TRP A 10 -7.54 0.13 3.02
C TRP A 10 -8.99 0.61 3.04
N GLY A 11 -9.63 0.50 1.88
CA GLY A 11 -11.03 0.82 1.72
C GLY A 11 -11.94 -0.32 2.20
N SER A 12 -13.25 -0.08 2.16
CA SER A 12 -14.25 -1.06 2.58
C SER A 12 -14.20 -2.36 1.77
N THR A 13 -13.93 -2.30 0.46
CA THR A 13 -13.99 -3.47 -0.44
C THR A 13 -12.67 -3.83 -1.11
N ASN A 14 -11.62 -3.02 -0.93
CA ASN A 14 -10.33 -3.23 -1.56
C ASN A 14 -9.19 -2.76 -0.64
N LEU A 15 -8.03 -3.39 -0.81
CA LEU A 15 -6.77 -3.05 -0.15
C LEU A 15 -5.71 -2.77 -1.21
N ARG A 16 -4.98 -1.66 -1.05
CA ARG A 16 -3.82 -1.30 -1.86
C ARG A 16 -2.64 -1.01 -0.96
N ALA A 17 -1.48 -1.56 -1.32
CA ALA A 17 -0.25 -1.42 -0.55
C ALA A 17 0.92 -1.08 -1.48
N TRP A 18 1.78 -0.18 -1.02
CA TRP A 18 2.99 0.22 -1.74
C TRP A 18 4.20 0.23 -0.82
N LEU A 19 5.31 -0.32 -1.30
CA LEU A 19 6.61 -0.22 -0.65
C LEU A 19 7.40 0.93 -1.27
N TYR A 20 7.73 1.92 -0.46
CA TYR A 20 8.50 3.09 -0.86
C TYR A 20 9.90 3.11 -0.24
N HIS A 21 10.84 3.72 -0.95
CA HIS A 21 12.11 4.21 -0.43
C HIS A 21 12.24 5.70 -0.77
N GLY A 22 12.00 6.56 0.21
CA GLY A 22 11.74 7.98 -0.07
C GLY A 22 10.56 8.12 -1.03
N ASP A 23 10.75 8.84 -2.14
CA ASP A 23 9.69 9.09 -3.12
C ASP A 23 9.60 8.02 -4.22
N HIS A 24 10.46 6.98 -4.17
CA HIS A 24 10.50 5.93 -5.18
C HIS A 24 9.63 4.73 -4.75
N CYS A 25 8.59 4.44 -5.54
CA CYS A 25 7.79 3.22 -5.40
C CYS A 25 8.56 2.02 -5.93
N LEU A 26 8.92 1.09 -5.03
CA LEU A 26 9.67 -0.12 -5.38
C LEU A 26 8.72 -1.26 -5.80
N GLU A 27 7.60 -1.40 -5.10
CA GLU A 27 6.61 -2.45 -5.36
C GLU A 27 5.22 -1.97 -4.98
N SER A 28 4.21 -2.49 -5.68
CA SER A 28 2.81 -2.29 -5.33
C SER A 28 2.05 -3.61 -5.38
N ARG A 29 1.05 -3.75 -4.51
CA ARG A 29 0.13 -4.89 -4.48
C ARG A 29 -1.29 -4.42 -4.25
N GLN A 30 -2.23 -5.20 -4.76
CA GLN A 30 -3.66 -4.97 -4.60
C GLN A 30 -4.37 -6.27 -4.22
N SER A 31 -5.45 -6.14 -3.48
CA SER A 31 -6.32 -7.25 -3.06
C SER A 31 -7.76 -6.76 -2.93
N GLU A 32 -8.71 -7.66 -3.15
CA GLU A 32 -10.13 -7.41 -2.90
C GLU A 32 -10.52 -7.56 -1.42
N ALA A 33 -9.55 -7.84 -0.53
CA ALA A 33 -9.74 -7.96 0.92
C ALA A 33 -9.87 -6.59 1.59
N GLY A 34 -10.94 -5.86 1.27
CA GLY A 34 -11.31 -4.65 2.01
C GLY A 34 -11.80 -4.94 3.43
N VAL A 35 -11.98 -3.89 4.23
CA VAL A 35 -12.38 -4.01 5.65
C VAL A 35 -13.69 -4.78 5.86
N THR A 36 -14.62 -4.71 4.90
CA THR A 36 -15.95 -5.33 5.00
C THR A 36 -16.09 -6.62 4.20
N ARG A 37 -14.98 -7.23 3.75
CA ARG A 37 -15.00 -8.50 2.99
C ARG A 37 -14.25 -9.60 3.74
#